data_AF-A0A1X6YUS9-F1
#
_entry.id   AF-A0A1X6YUS9-F1
#
_cell.length_a   1.000
_cell.length_b   1.000
_cell.length_c   1.000
_cell.angle_alpha   90.00
_cell.angle_beta   90.00
_cell.angle_gamma   90.00
#
_symmetry.space_group_name_H-M   'P 1'
#
loop_
_entity.id
_entity.type
_entity.pdbx_description
1 polymer ?
#
loop_
_entity_poly.entity_id
_entity_poly.type
_entity_poly.pdbx_seq_one_letter_code
_entity_poly.pdbx_strand_id
1 'polypeptide(L)'
;MIEKFTSSSIPTGRRLDFWNELCEQSLRGTTVDSESRAFRAEMWRLSLGDTTLLRPRSDASTVRRPADPSGCEGRSVVLHMQVGGRSRMQLRDRTIELAPGDFVLTDAGHGYVFDLSQGHDLIVVEMPMEVLQSRIDGLAGHLDRAQTIFTPGGRLFREFLFSLWRQDYIGAGDPVFGQGASQVLADLWVMALRQGQEEPQALKGRKEALRQRILAFMDAELFDPELTIAQIASEFGLSPRSLQALFSEMGTTPTRYILSKRLDRAADCLLAEPGRSVTEIAFEQGFNDSAYFARRFRAKFGVTPTQWRQRT
;
A
#
# COMPACT_ATOMS: atom_id res chain seq x y z
N MET A 1 10.65 -20.84 5.66
CA MET A 1 9.20 -21.12 5.51
C MET A 1 8.44 -19.97 6.10
N ILE A 2 7.28 -19.58 5.53
CA ILE A 2 6.42 -18.58 6.16
C ILE A 2 5.68 -19.25 7.32
N GLU A 3 5.88 -18.74 8.53
CA GLU A 3 5.19 -19.22 9.73
C GLU A 3 3.90 -18.42 9.91
N LYS A 4 2.80 -19.10 10.23
CA LYS A 4 1.52 -18.46 10.56
C LYS A 4 1.15 -18.76 12.02
N PHE A 5 0.85 -17.71 12.76
CA PHE A 5 0.36 -17.76 14.14
C PHE A 5 -1.03 -17.16 14.23
N THR A 6 -1.88 -17.69 15.12
CA THR A 6 -3.23 -17.19 15.37
C THR A 6 -3.57 -17.34 16.85
N SER A 7 -4.19 -16.32 17.45
CA SER A 7 -4.70 -16.41 18.82
C SER A 7 -6.09 -17.06 18.89
N SER A 8 -6.73 -17.33 17.74
CA SER A 8 -8.10 -17.86 17.69
C SER A 8 -8.23 -19.26 18.29
N SER A 9 -7.18 -20.08 18.21
CA SER A 9 -7.10 -21.42 18.82
C SER A 9 -6.79 -21.41 20.32
N ILE A 10 -6.45 -20.25 20.88
CA ILE A 10 -6.10 -20.09 22.30
C ILE A 10 -7.36 -19.73 23.11
N PRO A 11 -7.54 -20.27 24.34
CA PRO A 11 -8.64 -19.88 25.22
C PRO A 11 -8.71 -18.37 25.45
N THR A 12 -9.91 -17.79 25.38
CA THR A 12 -10.17 -16.35 25.39
C THR A 12 -9.37 -15.57 26.43
N GLY A 13 -9.31 -16.05 27.67
CA GLY A 13 -8.61 -15.37 28.77
C GLY A 13 -7.08 -15.39 28.70
N ARG A 14 -6.47 -16.13 27.76
CA ARG A 14 -5.00 -16.21 27.59
C ARG A 14 -4.52 -15.69 26.24
N ARG A 15 -5.42 -15.18 25.39
CA ARG A 15 -5.08 -14.77 24.02
C ARG A 15 -4.09 -13.62 23.98
N LEU A 16 -4.25 -12.63 24.87
CA LEU A 16 -3.38 -11.46 24.92
C LEU A 16 -1.98 -11.83 25.47
N ASP A 17 -1.91 -12.67 26.51
CA ASP A 17 -0.65 -13.16 27.05
C ASP A 17 0.14 -13.96 26.01
N PHE A 18 -0.52 -14.92 25.35
CA PHE A 18 0.05 -15.67 24.24
C PHE A 18 0.55 -14.75 23.11
N TRP A 19 -0.23 -13.72 22.80
CA TRP A 19 0.14 -12.76 21.76
C TRP A 19 1.35 -11.92 22.14
N ASN A 20 1.44 -11.50 23.40
CA ASN A 20 2.58 -10.77 23.94
C ASN A 20 3.86 -11.61 23.95
N GLU A 21 3.78 -12.89 24.34
CA GLU A 21 4.90 -13.83 24.23
C GLU A 21 5.39 -13.95 22.78
N LEU A 22 4.48 -14.04 21.82
CA LEU A 22 4.80 -14.14 20.40
C LEU A 22 5.40 -12.83 19.84
N CYS A 23 4.89 -11.67 20.27
CA CYS A 23 5.44 -10.36 19.93
C CYS A 23 6.87 -10.21 20.46
N GLU A 24 7.14 -10.58 21.72
CA GLU A 24 8.48 -10.54 22.31
C GLU A 24 9.47 -11.43 21.54
N GLN A 25 9.04 -12.62 21.12
CA GLN A 25 9.87 -13.54 20.32
C GLN A 25 10.12 -13.06 18.89
N SER A 26 9.21 -12.25 18.33
CA SER A 26 9.27 -11.83 16.92
C SER A 26 9.90 -10.44 16.75
N LEU A 27 9.73 -9.56 17.75
CA LEU A 27 10.22 -8.20 17.76
C LEU A 27 10.48 -7.80 19.23
N ARG A 28 11.72 -8.00 19.69
CA ARG A 28 12.09 -7.88 21.11
C ARG A 28 11.61 -6.57 21.76
N GLY A 29 11.06 -6.68 22.97
CA GLY A 29 10.50 -5.59 23.75
C GLY A 29 9.08 -5.19 23.34
N THR A 30 8.48 -5.83 22.33
CA THR A 30 7.16 -5.43 21.83
C THR A 30 6.05 -6.04 22.67
N THR A 31 5.19 -5.18 23.18
CA THR A 31 3.99 -5.53 23.95
C THR A 31 2.74 -4.98 23.26
N VAL A 32 1.60 -5.60 23.52
CA VAL A 32 0.30 -5.30 22.95
C VAL A 32 -0.72 -5.28 24.08
N ASP A 33 -1.46 -4.19 24.14
CA ASP A 33 -2.61 -4.01 25.00
C ASP A 33 -3.88 -3.90 24.17
N SER A 34 -4.98 -4.47 24.69
CA SER A 34 -6.31 -4.33 24.11
C SER A 34 -7.34 -4.22 25.22
N GLU A 35 -8.36 -3.39 25.03
CA GLU A 35 -9.51 -3.29 25.94
C GLU A 35 -10.41 -4.55 25.85
N SER A 36 -10.31 -5.29 24.74
CA SER A 36 -11.13 -6.48 24.51
C SER A 36 -10.54 -7.71 25.19
N ARG A 37 -11.30 -8.27 26.14
CA ARG A 37 -11.00 -9.61 26.71
C ARG A 37 -11.11 -10.73 25.66
N ALA A 38 -11.73 -10.47 24.51
CA ALA A 38 -11.89 -11.42 23.41
C ALA A 38 -10.91 -11.18 22.25
N PHE A 39 -9.82 -10.45 22.49
CA PHE A 39 -8.79 -10.08 21.51
C PHE A 39 -8.42 -11.23 20.55
N ARG A 40 -8.50 -10.96 19.24
CA ARG A 40 -8.05 -11.85 18.18
C ARG A 40 -6.92 -11.21 17.38
N ALA A 41 -5.95 -12.02 17.00
CA ALA A 41 -4.84 -11.61 16.17
C ALA A 41 -4.26 -12.78 15.37
N GLU A 42 -3.67 -12.45 14.24
CA GLU A 42 -2.90 -13.34 13.38
C GLU A 42 -1.60 -12.66 12.96
N MET A 43 -0.50 -13.41 12.90
CA MET A 43 0.77 -12.91 12.40
C MET A 43 1.36 -13.92 11.44
N TRP A 44 1.85 -13.42 10.31
CA TRP A 44 2.75 -14.15 9.45
C TRP A 44 4.17 -13.67 9.69
N ARG A 45 5.13 -14.59 9.75
CA ARG A 45 6.55 -14.30 9.93
C ARG A 45 7.36 -14.98 8.83
N LEU A 46 8.32 -14.25 8.27
CA LEU A 46 9.32 -14.77 7.32
C LEU A 46 10.70 -14.26 7.74
N SER A 47 11.65 -15.17 7.93
CA SER A 47 13.04 -14.83 8.20
C SER A 47 13.89 -14.97 6.93
N LEU A 48 14.69 -13.95 6.65
CA LEU A 48 15.61 -13.82 5.51
C LEU A 48 17.00 -13.49 6.05
N GLY A 49 17.76 -14.52 6.46
CA GLY A 49 18.99 -14.30 7.24
C GLY A 49 18.67 -13.56 8.53
N ASP A 50 19.36 -12.44 8.78
CA ASP A 50 19.16 -11.59 9.96
C ASP A 50 17.99 -10.59 9.81
N THR A 51 17.29 -10.61 8.66
CA THR A 51 16.12 -9.75 8.42
C THR A 51 14.83 -10.53 8.71
N THR A 52 13.95 -9.93 9.51
CA THR A 52 12.64 -10.49 9.86
C THR A 52 11.52 -9.66 9.24
N LEU A 53 10.63 -10.32 8.51
CA LEU A 53 9.41 -9.74 7.95
C LEU A 53 8.23 -10.25 8.76
N LEU A 54 7.39 -9.32 9.24
CA LEU A 54 6.16 -9.62 9.96
C LEU A 54 4.98 -8.98 9.24
N ARG A 55 3.84 -9.66 9.27
CA ARG A 55 2.56 -9.09 8.87
C ARG A 55 1.53 -9.36 9.96
N PRO A 56 1.48 -8.51 11.01
CA PRO A 56 0.47 -8.65 12.04
C PRO A 56 -0.89 -8.13 11.55
N ARG A 57 -1.95 -8.78 12.02
CA ARG A 57 -3.32 -8.31 11.96
C ARG A 57 -3.97 -8.59 13.30
N SER A 58 -4.65 -7.60 13.87
CA SER A 58 -5.38 -7.80 15.12
C SER A 58 -6.65 -6.97 15.18
N ASP A 59 -7.50 -7.32 16.13
CA ASP A 59 -8.51 -6.42 16.66
C ASP A 59 -7.84 -5.13 17.20
N ALA A 60 -8.66 -4.11 17.50
CA ALA A 60 -8.20 -2.85 18.05
C ALA A 60 -7.26 -3.03 19.26
N SER A 61 -6.07 -2.44 19.17
CA SER A 61 -5.02 -2.59 20.16
C SER A 61 -4.06 -1.40 20.17
N THR A 62 -3.25 -1.33 21.22
CA THR A 62 -2.09 -0.45 21.32
C THR A 62 -0.84 -1.30 21.40
N VAL A 63 0.11 -1.11 20.50
CA VAL A 63 1.39 -1.79 20.51
C VAL A 63 2.44 -0.85 21.08
N ARG A 64 3.25 -1.31 22.03
CA ARG A 64 4.34 -0.52 22.62
C ARG A 64 5.65 -1.26 22.48
N ARG A 65 6.67 -0.56 22.01
CA ARG A 65 8.07 -0.95 22.13
C ARG A 65 8.76 0.09 23.00
N PRO A 66 9.26 -0.25 24.19
CA PRO A 66 9.96 0.71 25.03
C PRO A 66 11.29 1.10 24.37
N ALA A 67 11.83 2.26 24.76
CA ALA A 67 13.18 2.63 24.37
C ALA A 67 14.17 1.70 25.07
N ASP A 68 15.18 1.24 24.34
CA ASP A 68 16.31 0.50 24.90
C ASP A 68 17.61 1.28 24.64
N PRO A 69 17.98 2.19 25.55
CA PRO A 69 19.18 3.00 25.41
C PRO A 69 20.48 2.20 25.64
N SER A 70 20.38 0.95 26.11
CA SER A 70 21.50 0.06 26.43
C SER A 70 22.05 -0.69 25.21
N GLY A 71 21.34 -0.67 24.08
CA GLY A 71 21.64 -1.45 22.88
C GLY A 71 22.79 -0.90 22.04
N CYS A 72 24.03 -1.02 22.53
CA CYS A 72 25.25 -0.81 21.71
C CYS A 72 25.65 -2.05 20.88
N GLU A 73 25.11 -3.24 21.15
CA GLU A 73 25.35 -4.44 20.34
C GLU A 73 24.11 -4.79 19.51
N GLY A 74 24.25 -4.76 18.18
CA GLY A 74 23.22 -5.18 17.23
C GLY A 74 22.05 -4.21 17.09
N ARG A 75 22.33 -2.94 16.77
CA ARG A 75 21.26 -1.95 16.47
C ARG A 75 20.45 -2.46 15.29
N SER A 76 19.13 -2.50 15.44
CA SER A 76 18.21 -2.81 14.34
C SER A 76 17.45 -1.57 13.89
N VAL A 77 17.04 -1.61 12.63
CA VAL A 77 16.16 -0.62 12.05
C VAL A 77 14.83 -1.31 11.72
N VAL A 78 13.73 -0.66 12.07
CA VAL A 78 12.38 -1.20 11.89
C VAL A 78 11.62 -0.33 10.92
N LEU A 79 11.21 -0.91 9.81
CA LEU A 79 10.26 -0.32 8.89
C LEU A 79 8.85 -0.75 9.31
N HIS A 80 7.94 0.22 9.45
CA HIS A 80 6.50 -0.03 9.55
C HIS A 80 5.83 0.55 8.31
N MET A 81 5.26 -0.30 7.46
CA MET A 81 4.53 0.08 6.25
C MET A 81 3.04 -0.18 6.41
N GLN A 82 2.23 0.84 6.20
CA GLN A 82 0.77 0.72 6.17
C GLN A 82 0.33 0.20 4.79
N VAL A 83 -0.29 -0.98 4.75
CA VAL A 83 -0.83 -1.57 3.52
C VAL A 83 -2.31 -1.26 3.36
N GLY A 84 -3.06 -1.29 4.46
CA GLY A 84 -4.49 -1.01 4.49
C GLY A 84 -4.93 -0.52 5.88
N GLY A 85 -6.06 0.19 5.98
CA GLY A 85 -6.47 0.82 7.24
C GLY A 85 -5.67 2.07 7.57
N ARG A 86 -5.72 2.52 8.83
CA ARG A 86 -4.97 3.69 9.32
C ARG A 86 -4.42 3.39 10.70
N SER A 87 -3.23 3.91 10.98
CA SER A 87 -2.62 3.83 12.31
C SER A 87 -2.04 5.17 12.71
N ARG A 88 -1.82 5.33 14.02
CA ARG A 88 -1.15 6.48 14.59
C ARG A 88 0.02 6.00 15.42
N MET A 89 1.20 6.51 15.13
CA MET A 89 2.42 6.20 15.85
C MET A 89 2.84 7.40 16.70
N GLN A 90 3.03 7.19 18.00
CA GLN A 90 3.70 8.12 18.88
C GLN A 90 5.18 7.72 18.96
N LEU A 91 6.04 8.65 18.57
CA LEU A 91 7.47 8.46 18.50
C LEU A 91 8.12 9.74 19.02
N ARG A 92 8.84 9.63 20.15
CA ARG A 92 9.38 10.79 20.89
C ARG A 92 8.26 11.78 21.25
N ASP A 93 8.39 13.04 20.85
CA ASP A 93 7.44 14.13 21.05
C ASP A 93 6.43 14.29 19.88
N ARG A 94 6.47 13.38 18.90
CA ARG A 94 5.68 13.48 17.67
C ARG A 94 4.61 12.41 17.59
N THR A 95 3.51 12.81 16.95
CA THR A 95 2.48 11.89 16.48
C THR A 95 2.52 11.84 14.96
N ILE A 96 2.73 10.65 14.42
CA ILE A 96 2.78 10.36 12.99
C ILE A 96 1.53 9.57 12.62
N GLU A 97 0.72 10.08 11.71
CA GLU A 97 -0.39 9.31 11.13
C GLU A 97 0.07 8.59 9.88
N LEU A 98 -0.26 7.31 9.75
CA LEU A 98 0.05 6.50 8.59
C LEU A 98 -1.24 6.12 7.86
N ALA A 99 -1.34 6.55 6.60
CA ALA A 99 -2.32 6.06 5.66
C ALA A 99 -1.68 4.97 4.79
N PRO A 100 -2.48 4.17 4.06
CA PRO A 100 -1.92 3.15 3.19
C PRO A 100 -0.93 3.70 2.17
N GLY A 101 0.19 2.99 2.02
CA GLY A 101 1.34 3.41 1.24
C GLY A 101 2.29 4.34 1.98
N ASP A 102 1.94 4.81 3.18
CA ASP A 102 2.89 5.46 4.05
C ASP A 102 3.72 4.43 4.81
N PHE A 103 4.95 4.81 5.12
CA PHE A 103 5.82 4.04 6.00
C PHE A 103 6.65 4.96 6.87
N VAL A 104 7.19 4.39 7.95
CA VAL A 104 8.18 5.03 8.83
C VAL A 104 9.32 4.05 9.06
N LEU A 105 10.54 4.57 9.05
CA LEU A 105 11.74 3.83 9.45
C LEU A 105 12.17 4.34 10.82
N THR A 106 12.43 3.45 11.76
CA THR A 106 12.77 3.81 13.14
C THR A 106 14.02 3.08 13.58
N ASP A 107 14.87 3.75 14.34
CA ASP A 107 15.85 3.04 15.17
C ASP A 107 15.07 2.29 16.26
N ALA A 108 15.30 0.98 16.38
CA ALA A 108 14.64 0.15 17.39
C ALA A 108 14.89 0.63 18.82
N GLY A 109 15.99 1.35 19.08
CA GLY A 109 16.32 1.89 20.39
C GLY A 109 15.49 3.11 20.83
N HIS A 110 14.81 3.82 19.92
CA HIS A 110 14.09 5.05 20.27
C HIS A 110 12.77 4.82 21.05
N GLY A 111 12.22 3.62 20.99
CA GLY A 111 10.90 3.31 21.56
C GLY A 111 9.74 4.02 20.87
N TYR A 112 8.59 3.39 20.82
CA TYR A 112 7.39 3.94 20.20
C TYR A 112 6.10 3.26 20.65
N VAL A 113 4.98 3.92 20.38
CA VAL A 113 3.64 3.39 20.60
C VAL A 113 2.83 3.48 19.30
N PHE A 114 2.21 2.39 18.88
CA PHE A 114 1.24 2.34 17.80
C PHE A 114 -0.16 2.21 18.36
N ASP A 115 -1.04 3.14 17.99
CA ASP A 115 -2.48 3.02 18.14
C ASP A 115 -3.05 2.40 16.86
N LEU A 116 -3.60 1.19 17.01
CA LEU A 116 -4.18 0.38 15.94
C LEU A 116 -5.71 0.25 16.10
N SER A 117 -6.34 1.14 16.86
CA SER A 117 -7.78 1.10 17.19
C SER A 117 -8.71 1.19 15.98
N GLN A 118 -8.29 1.82 14.88
CA GLN A 118 -9.12 1.97 13.66
C GLN A 118 -9.01 0.81 12.66
N GLY A 119 -8.33 -0.28 13.04
CA GLY A 119 -8.05 -1.41 12.16
C GLY A 119 -6.86 -1.14 11.23
N HIS A 120 -6.03 -2.15 11.04
CA HIS A 120 -4.75 -2.04 10.34
C HIS A 120 -4.44 -3.28 9.50
N ASP A 121 -3.63 -3.08 8.46
CA ASP A 121 -2.85 -4.10 7.79
C ASP A 121 -1.45 -3.51 7.64
N LEU A 122 -0.51 -3.98 8.46
CA LEU A 122 0.86 -3.50 8.53
C LEU A 122 1.81 -4.56 8.01
N ILE A 123 2.87 -4.11 7.37
CA ILE A 123 4.06 -4.93 7.15
C ILE A 123 5.18 -4.30 7.96
N VAL A 124 5.82 -5.12 8.77
CA VAL A 124 6.96 -4.74 9.60
C VAL A 124 8.19 -5.47 9.07
N VAL A 125 9.28 -4.73 8.88
CA VAL A 125 10.57 -5.31 8.50
C VAL A 125 11.59 -4.84 9.52
N GLU A 126 12.21 -5.78 10.22
CA GLU A 126 13.36 -5.52 11.09
C GLU A 126 14.62 -6.08 10.44
N MET A 127 15.67 -5.28 10.34
CA MET A 127 16.97 -5.69 9.83
C MET A 127 18.10 -5.00 10.60
N PRO A 128 19.34 -5.53 10.55
CA PRO A 128 20.47 -4.87 11.18
C PRO A 128 20.71 -3.48 10.59
N MET A 129 20.98 -2.50 11.46
CA MET A 129 21.22 -1.10 11.09
C MET A 129 22.40 -0.99 10.12
N GLU A 130 23.43 -1.82 10.29
CA GLU A 130 24.64 -1.78 9.45
C GLU A 130 24.32 -2.05 7.98
N VAL A 131 23.29 -2.86 7.69
CA VAL A 131 22.87 -3.19 6.32
C VAL A 131 22.39 -1.94 5.57
N LEU A 132 21.65 -1.04 6.22
CA LEU A 132 21.22 0.22 5.60
C LEU A 132 22.30 1.31 5.71
N GLN A 133 23.00 1.38 6.84
CA GLN A 133 24.00 2.40 7.09
C GLN A 133 25.16 2.33 6.10
N SER A 134 25.54 1.13 5.64
CA SER A 134 26.58 0.97 4.60
C SER A 134 26.14 1.44 3.21
N ARG A 135 24.86 1.74 2.99
CA ARG A 135 24.28 2.08 1.67
C ARG A 135 23.75 3.51 1.58
N ILE A 136 23.50 4.15 2.71
CA ILE A 136 22.80 5.44 2.80
C ILE A 136 23.61 6.40 3.65
N ASP A 137 24.27 7.34 2.98
CA ASP A 137 24.81 8.52 3.62
C ASP A 137 23.66 9.33 4.24
N GLY A 138 23.80 9.70 5.51
CA GLY A 138 22.77 10.48 6.22
C GLY A 138 21.50 9.69 6.56
N LEU A 139 21.58 8.37 6.76
CA LEU A 139 20.46 7.51 7.20
C LEU A 139 19.65 8.11 8.37
N ALA A 140 20.32 8.74 9.33
CA ALA A 140 19.69 9.41 10.47
C ALA A 140 18.64 10.45 10.06
N GLY A 141 18.84 11.12 8.92
CA GLY A 141 17.85 12.02 8.36
C GLY A 141 16.56 11.27 8.05
N HIS A 142 16.61 10.05 7.52
CA HIS A 142 15.46 9.27 7.05
C HIS A 142 14.69 8.52 8.15
N LEU A 143 15.19 8.51 9.38
CA LEU A 143 14.53 7.91 10.52
C LEU A 143 13.42 8.80 11.08
N ASP A 144 12.47 8.17 11.77
CA ASP A 144 11.48 8.80 12.64
C ASP A 144 10.56 9.83 11.97
N ARG A 145 10.28 9.62 10.67
CA ARG A 145 9.34 10.43 9.88
C ARG A 145 8.53 9.60 8.90
N ALA A 146 7.29 10.04 8.65
CA ALA A 146 6.44 9.46 7.61
C ALA A 146 7.01 9.73 6.21
N GLN A 147 7.00 8.69 5.39
CA GLN A 147 7.45 8.66 4.01
C GLN A 147 6.45 7.84 3.19
N THR A 148 6.55 7.83 1.86
CA THR A 148 5.61 7.11 1.00
C THR A 148 6.36 6.12 0.14
N ILE A 149 5.72 4.98 -0.05
CA ILE A 149 6.17 3.95 -0.97
C ILE A 149 5.81 4.26 -2.43
N PHE A 150 5.01 5.29 -2.67
CA PHE A 150 4.63 5.73 -4.02
C PHE A 150 5.74 6.50 -4.74
N THR A 151 7.00 6.11 -4.61
CA THR A 151 8.11 6.54 -5.47
C THR A 151 8.45 5.42 -6.47
N PRO A 152 9.10 5.69 -7.61
CA PRO A 152 9.68 4.66 -8.46
C PRO A 152 10.43 3.56 -7.70
N GLY A 153 11.36 3.94 -6.80
CA GLY A 153 12.09 2.99 -5.96
C GLY A 153 11.19 2.28 -4.94
N GLY A 154 10.26 3.00 -4.32
CA GLY A 154 9.31 2.43 -3.38
C GLY A 154 8.39 1.39 -4.01
N ARG A 155 7.95 1.57 -5.26
CA ARG A 155 7.17 0.55 -5.99
C ARG A 155 7.95 -0.74 -6.15
N LEU A 156 9.21 -0.68 -6.57
CA LEU A 156 10.05 -1.87 -6.72
C LEU A 156 10.24 -2.59 -5.38
N PHE A 157 10.49 -1.82 -4.30
CA PHE A 157 10.55 -2.36 -2.94
C PHE A 157 9.25 -3.08 -2.56
N ARG A 158 8.10 -2.43 -2.77
CA ARG A 158 6.77 -2.98 -2.46
C ARG A 158 6.50 -4.27 -3.23
N GLU A 159 6.74 -4.30 -4.53
CA GLU A 159 6.50 -5.48 -5.36
C GLU A 159 7.40 -6.65 -4.95
N PHE A 160 8.68 -6.39 -4.69
CA PHE A 160 9.60 -7.40 -4.18
C PHE A 160 9.11 -7.94 -2.84
N LEU A 161 8.75 -7.05 -1.90
CA LEU A 161 8.23 -7.43 -0.60
C LEU A 161 6.94 -8.27 -0.69
N PHE A 162 6.00 -7.90 -1.57
CA PHE A 162 4.79 -8.71 -1.78
C PHE A 162 5.08 -10.05 -2.46
N SER A 163 6.09 -10.11 -3.33
CA SER A 163 6.52 -11.37 -3.95
C SER A 163 7.04 -12.35 -2.89
N LEU A 164 7.77 -11.87 -1.89
CA LEU A 164 8.25 -12.67 -0.75
C LEU A 164 7.09 -13.21 0.11
N TRP A 165 5.95 -12.51 0.13
CA TRP A 165 4.75 -12.90 0.87
C TRP A 165 3.82 -13.87 0.13
N ARG A 166 4.08 -14.18 -1.14
CA ARG A 166 3.28 -15.19 -1.86
C ARG A 166 3.59 -16.57 -1.28
N GLN A 167 2.54 -17.30 -0.91
CA GLN A 167 2.59 -18.49 -0.05
C GLN A 167 3.33 -19.69 -0.66
N ASP A 168 3.55 -19.72 -1.98
CA ASP A 168 4.24 -20.80 -2.71
C ASP A 168 5.76 -20.62 -2.76
N TYR A 169 6.37 -20.08 -1.70
CA TYR A 169 7.76 -19.67 -1.73
C TYR A 169 8.74 -20.87 -1.78
N ILE A 170 9.36 -21.06 -2.95
CA ILE A 170 10.28 -22.17 -3.29
C ILE A 170 11.66 -22.06 -2.58
N GLY A 171 12.00 -20.94 -1.91
CA GLY A 171 13.29 -20.73 -1.22
C GLY A 171 13.26 -20.84 0.31
N ALA A 172 12.14 -21.31 0.87
CA ALA A 172 11.87 -21.28 2.30
C ALA A 172 12.83 -22.18 3.09
N GLY A 173 13.94 -21.62 3.59
CA GLY A 173 14.93 -22.33 4.40
C GLY A 173 16.32 -22.45 3.75
N ASP A 174 16.52 -21.89 2.55
CA ASP A 174 17.85 -21.71 1.96
C ASP A 174 18.53 -20.46 2.55
N PRO A 175 19.60 -20.60 3.34
CA PRO A 175 20.30 -19.46 3.95
C PRO A 175 20.91 -18.50 2.92
N VAL A 176 21.39 -19.02 1.78
CA VAL A 176 22.03 -18.22 0.72
C VAL A 176 20.99 -17.34 0.05
N PHE A 177 19.84 -17.93 -0.29
CA PHE A 177 18.70 -17.16 -0.80
C PHE A 177 18.25 -16.09 0.21
N GLY A 178 18.07 -16.48 1.48
CA GLY A 178 17.60 -15.58 2.53
C GLY A 178 18.49 -14.35 2.69
N GLN A 179 19.82 -14.56 2.73
CA GLN A 179 20.77 -13.47 2.81
C GLN A 179 20.76 -12.60 1.54
N GLY A 180 20.72 -13.21 0.35
CA GLY A 180 20.61 -12.48 -0.92
C GLY A 180 19.34 -11.62 -1.00
N ALA A 181 18.19 -12.17 -0.63
CA ALA A 181 16.91 -11.46 -0.59
C ALA A 181 16.93 -10.30 0.41
N SER A 182 17.57 -10.46 1.57
CA SER A 182 17.79 -9.39 2.53
C SER A 182 18.62 -8.24 1.95
N GLN A 183 19.68 -8.53 1.18
CA GLN A 183 20.50 -7.49 0.55
C GLN A 183 19.71 -6.76 -0.55
N VAL A 184 18.98 -7.49 -1.39
CA VAL A 184 18.11 -6.89 -2.43
C VAL A 184 17.04 -6.00 -1.80
N LEU A 185 16.42 -6.44 -0.70
CA LEU A 185 15.43 -5.66 0.04
C LEU A 185 16.02 -4.33 0.51
N ALA A 186 17.25 -4.35 1.04
CA ALA A 186 17.96 -3.15 1.47
C ALA A 186 18.30 -2.19 0.31
N ASP A 187 18.78 -2.72 -0.81
CA ASP A 187 19.09 -1.90 -2.01
C ASP A 187 17.84 -1.22 -2.58
N LEU A 188 16.72 -1.95 -2.66
CA LEU A 188 15.43 -1.38 -3.08
C LEU A 188 14.92 -0.31 -2.11
N TRP A 189 15.19 -0.47 -0.83
CA TRP A 189 14.88 0.53 0.19
C TRP A 189 15.70 1.81 -0.04
N VAL A 190 17.01 1.70 -0.27
CA VAL A 190 17.85 2.86 -0.60
C VAL A 190 17.28 3.66 -1.77
N MET A 191 16.81 2.96 -2.81
CA MET A 191 16.14 3.58 -3.95
C MET A 191 14.83 4.30 -3.56
N ALA A 192 14.07 3.76 -2.60
CA ALA A 192 12.86 4.39 -2.08
C ALA A 192 13.15 5.67 -1.27
N LEU A 193 14.30 5.74 -0.56
CA LEU A 193 14.70 6.88 0.29
C LEU A 193 15.25 8.07 -0.47
N ARG A 194 16.06 7.82 -1.49
CA ARG A 194 16.80 8.87 -2.20
C ARG A 194 15.91 9.91 -2.89
N GLN A 195 14.65 9.59 -3.14
CA GLN A 195 13.67 10.50 -3.77
C GLN A 195 12.75 11.22 -2.77
N GLY A 196 12.87 10.94 -1.47
CA GLY A 196 12.04 11.53 -0.42
C GLY A 196 12.55 12.86 0.16
N GLN A 197 13.60 13.46 -0.40
CA GLN A 197 14.29 14.63 0.16
C GLN A 197 13.73 16.00 -0.29
N GLU A 198 12.63 16.08 -1.04
CA GLU A 198 12.05 17.37 -1.46
C GLU A 198 11.08 17.97 -0.43
N GLU A 199 11.25 19.27 -0.15
CA GLU A 199 10.65 20.15 0.89
C GLU A 199 9.11 20.15 1.05
N PRO A 200 8.51 20.78 2.10
CA PRO A 200 7.07 20.76 2.39
C PRO A 200 6.10 21.22 1.28
N GLN A 201 6.55 21.99 0.27
CA GLN A 201 5.78 22.24 -0.96
C GLN A 201 5.49 20.95 -1.75
N ALA A 202 6.31 19.91 -1.56
CA ALA A 202 6.16 18.58 -2.13
C ALA A 202 4.95 17.82 -1.60
N LEU A 203 4.30 18.16 -0.48
CA LEU A 203 3.09 17.43 -0.05
C LEU A 203 1.89 17.69 -0.98
N LYS A 204 1.71 18.94 -1.44
CA LYS A 204 0.74 19.28 -2.49
C LYS A 204 1.16 18.68 -3.83
N GLY A 205 2.45 18.76 -4.17
CA GLY A 205 3.00 18.13 -5.38
C GLY A 205 2.84 16.60 -5.39
N ARG A 206 2.88 15.95 -4.24
CA ARG A 206 2.75 14.49 -4.07
C ARG A 206 1.32 14.01 -4.16
N LYS A 207 0.35 14.79 -3.64
CA LYS A 207 -1.07 14.53 -3.88
C LYS A 207 -1.41 14.72 -5.36
N GLU A 208 -0.83 15.72 -6.00
CA GLU A 208 -0.97 15.94 -7.44
C GLU A 208 -0.33 14.82 -8.26
N ALA A 209 0.89 14.39 -7.91
CA ALA A 209 1.58 13.29 -8.59
C ALA A 209 0.85 11.95 -8.40
N LEU A 210 0.31 11.69 -7.20
CA LEU A 210 -0.54 10.52 -6.95
C LEU A 210 -1.81 10.58 -7.81
N ARG A 211 -2.46 11.75 -7.88
CA ARG A 211 -3.62 11.97 -8.74
C ARG A 211 -3.28 11.70 -10.21
N GLN A 212 -2.23 12.29 -10.74
CA GLN A 212 -1.81 12.09 -12.14
C GLN A 212 -1.53 10.62 -12.44
N ARG A 213 -0.94 9.88 -11.50
CA ARG A 213 -0.68 8.44 -11.67
C ARG A 213 -1.94 7.59 -11.63
N ILE A 214 -2.88 7.91 -10.75
CA ILE A 214 -4.19 7.25 -10.74
C ILE A 214 -4.91 7.50 -12.06
N LEU A 215 -4.88 8.74 -12.58
CA LEU A 215 -5.46 9.07 -13.88
C LEU A 215 -4.77 8.32 -15.03
N ALA A 216 -3.45 8.24 -15.02
CA ALA A 216 -2.69 7.50 -16.03
C ALA A 216 -3.00 5.99 -16.02
N PHE A 217 -3.13 5.38 -14.83
CA PHE A 217 -3.53 3.98 -14.70
C PHE A 217 -4.97 3.76 -15.19
N MET A 218 -5.89 4.63 -14.79
CA MET A 218 -7.28 4.55 -15.26
C MET A 218 -7.42 4.76 -16.77
N ASP A 219 -6.54 5.57 -17.37
CA ASP A 219 -6.49 5.75 -18.82
C ASP A 219 -5.86 4.53 -19.54
N ALA A 220 -4.93 3.82 -18.90
CA ALA A 220 -4.31 2.59 -19.44
C ALA A 220 -5.26 1.38 -19.36
N GLU A 221 -5.93 1.20 -18.24
CA GLU A 221 -6.91 0.13 -18.00
C GLU A 221 -8.33 0.51 -18.46
N LEU A 222 -8.47 1.62 -19.19
CA LEU A 222 -9.76 2.23 -19.51
C LEU A 222 -10.71 1.26 -20.21
N PHE A 223 -10.18 0.34 -21.00
CA PHE A 223 -10.92 -0.58 -21.84
C PHE A 223 -11.32 -1.88 -21.14
N ASP A 224 -10.78 -2.17 -19.95
CA ASP A 224 -11.20 -3.32 -19.16
C ASP A 224 -12.62 -3.10 -18.63
N PRO A 225 -13.64 -3.82 -19.12
CA PRO A 225 -15.00 -3.64 -18.67
C PRO A 225 -15.21 -4.00 -17.19
N GLU A 226 -14.34 -4.83 -16.62
CA GLU A 226 -14.39 -5.27 -15.23
C GLU A 226 -13.64 -4.33 -14.27
N LEU A 227 -13.05 -3.23 -14.77
CA LEU A 227 -12.34 -2.27 -13.94
C LEU A 227 -13.26 -1.64 -12.88
N THR A 228 -13.03 -2.03 -11.62
CA THR A 228 -13.78 -1.54 -10.46
C THR A 228 -13.02 -0.46 -9.70
N ILE A 229 -13.78 0.39 -9.00
CA ILE A 229 -13.21 1.40 -8.09
C ILE A 229 -12.42 0.74 -6.96
N ALA A 230 -12.81 -0.47 -6.53
CA ALA A 230 -12.10 -1.22 -5.51
C ALA A 230 -10.72 -1.70 -5.99
N GLN A 231 -10.61 -2.18 -7.23
CA GLN A 231 -9.32 -2.55 -7.84
C GLN A 231 -8.41 -1.33 -7.99
N ILE A 232 -8.93 -0.22 -8.53
CA ILE A 232 -8.14 1.03 -8.66
C ILE A 232 -7.67 1.49 -7.27
N ALA A 233 -8.55 1.48 -6.27
CA ALA A 233 -8.18 1.88 -4.93
C ALA A 233 -7.08 0.96 -4.37
N SER A 234 -7.26 -0.37 -4.48
CA SER A 234 -6.29 -1.37 -4.04
C SER A 234 -4.92 -1.23 -4.71
N GLU A 235 -4.88 -0.94 -6.02
CA GLU A 235 -3.65 -0.75 -6.78
C GLU A 235 -2.79 0.37 -6.20
N PHE A 236 -3.44 1.46 -5.80
CA PHE A 236 -2.80 2.62 -5.18
C PHE A 236 -2.84 2.59 -3.64
N GLY A 237 -3.14 1.45 -3.03
CA GLY A 237 -3.30 1.30 -1.58
C GLY A 237 -4.46 2.09 -0.97
N LEU A 238 -5.25 2.82 -1.74
CA LEU A 238 -6.32 3.66 -1.24
C LEU A 238 -7.53 2.84 -0.78
N SER A 239 -8.31 3.40 0.14
CA SER A 239 -9.69 2.95 0.31
C SER A 239 -10.57 3.50 -0.83
N PRO A 240 -11.68 2.84 -1.19
CA PRO A 240 -12.63 3.40 -2.16
C PRO A 240 -13.12 4.80 -1.77
N ARG A 241 -13.27 5.07 -0.47
CA ARG A 241 -13.64 6.40 0.05
C ARG A 241 -12.54 7.45 -0.18
N SER A 242 -11.27 7.08 0.00
CA SER A 242 -10.13 7.96 -0.25
C SER A 242 -10.02 8.31 -1.74
N LEU A 243 -10.24 7.33 -2.61
CA LEU A 243 -10.29 7.54 -4.05
C LEU A 243 -11.47 8.44 -4.46
N GLN A 244 -12.65 8.25 -3.87
CA GLN A 244 -13.79 9.14 -4.08
C GLN A 244 -13.51 10.58 -3.64
N ALA A 245 -12.88 10.77 -2.49
CA ALA A 245 -12.52 12.11 -1.99
C ALA A 245 -11.53 12.80 -2.95
N LEU A 246 -10.55 12.07 -3.47
CA LEU A 246 -9.57 12.60 -4.44
C LEU A 246 -10.25 13.12 -5.71
N PHE A 247 -11.25 12.40 -6.23
CA PHE A 247 -11.98 12.82 -7.43
C PHE A 247 -13.02 13.90 -7.14
N SER A 248 -13.55 13.96 -5.91
CA SER A 248 -14.48 15.01 -5.49
C SER A 248 -13.81 16.39 -5.52
N GLU A 249 -12.51 16.47 -5.22
CA GLU A 249 -11.70 17.69 -5.38
C GLU A 249 -11.59 18.14 -6.84
N MET A 250 -11.75 17.23 -7.80
CA MET A 250 -11.81 17.53 -9.24
C MET A 250 -13.24 17.82 -9.72
N GLY A 251 -14.22 17.87 -8.82
CA GLY A 251 -15.63 18.07 -9.17
C GLY A 251 -16.28 16.86 -9.85
N THR A 252 -15.74 15.65 -9.68
CA THR A 252 -16.25 14.44 -10.33
C THR A 252 -16.18 13.22 -9.41
N THR A 253 -16.55 12.05 -9.92
CA THR A 253 -16.35 10.75 -9.24
C THR A 253 -15.50 9.84 -10.13
N PRO A 254 -14.80 8.84 -9.57
CA PRO A 254 -13.99 7.91 -10.34
C PRO A 254 -14.79 7.22 -11.46
N THR A 255 -16.00 6.75 -11.15
CA THR A 255 -16.91 6.12 -12.12
C THR A 255 -17.33 7.10 -13.22
N ARG A 256 -17.63 8.36 -12.87
CA ARG A 256 -18.01 9.38 -13.85
C ARG A 256 -16.83 9.76 -14.75
N TYR A 257 -15.61 9.77 -14.21
CA TYR A 257 -14.39 10.00 -14.97
C TYR A 257 -14.14 8.89 -16.01
N ILE A 258 -14.17 7.62 -15.60
CA ILE A 258 -14.01 6.46 -16.51
C ILE A 258 -15.07 6.51 -17.61
N LEU A 259 -16.34 6.67 -17.23
CA LEU A 259 -17.44 6.74 -18.19
C LEU A 259 -17.24 7.88 -19.20
N SER A 260 -16.83 9.06 -18.72
CA SER A 260 -16.56 10.21 -19.58
C SER A 260 -15.47 9.88 -20.61
N LYS A 261 -14.34 9.32 -20.17
CA LYS A 261 -13.19 8.97 -21.02
C LYS A 261 -13.53 7.89 -22.05
N ARG A 262 -14.25 6.83 -21.64
CA ARG A 262 -14.73 5.79 -22.58
C ARG A 262 -15.60 6.38 -23.68
N LEU A 263 -16.50 7.31 -23.34
CA LEU A 263 -17.36 7.98 -24.31
C LEU A 263 -16.57 8.91 -25.25
N ASP A 264 -15.57 9.63 -24.74
CA ASP A 264 -14.70 10.49 -25.57
C ASP A 264 -13.94 9.67 -26.60
N ARG A 265 -13.28 8.58 -26.17
CA ARG A 265 -12.57 7.68 -27.10
C ARG A 265 -13.50 7.01 -28.10
N ALA A 266 -14.69 6.60 -27.69
CA ALA A 266 -15.70 6.08 -28.61
C ALA A 266 -16.10 7.11 -29.67
N ALA A 267 -16.24 8.39 -29.29
CA ALA A 267 -16.57 9.46 -30.22
C ALA A 267 -15.46 9.68 -31.26
N ASP A 268 -14.19 9.59 -30.85
CA ASP A 268 -13.03 9.69 -31.74
C ASP A 268 -13.01 8.51 -32.73
N CYS A 269 -13.14 7.27 -32.25
CA CYS A 269 -13.21 6.07 -33.10
C CYS A 269 -14.38 6.11 -34.09
N LEU A 270 -15.55 6.61 -33.68
CA LEU A 270 -16.71 6.73 -34.55
C LEU A 270 -16.50 7.67 -35.73
N LEU A 271 -15.63 8.67 -35.59
CA LEU A 271 -15.27 9.60 -36.67
C LEU A 271 -14.12 9.06 -37.52
N ALA A 272 -13.13 8.41 -36.90
CA ALA A 272 -11.94 7.90 -37.58
C ALA A 272 -12.20 6.60 -38.36
N GLU A 273 -13.15 5.76 -37.94
CA GLU A 273 -13.35 4.40 -38.44
C GLU A 273 -14.80 4.17 -38.92
N PRO A 274 -15.24 4.83 -40.01
CA PRO A 274 -16.65 4.84 -40.44
C PRO A 274 -17.20 3.44 -40.82
N GLY A 275 -16.31 2.52 -41.21
CA GLY A 275 -16.66 1.15 -41.60
C GLY A 275 -16.91 0.18 -40.44
N ARG A 276 -16.57 0.55 -39.20
CA ARG A 276 -16.73 -0.32 -38.02
C ARG A 276 -18.12 -0.21 -37.41
N SER A 277 -18.63 -1.28 -36.80
CA SER A 277 -19.96 -1.21 -36.19
C SER A 277 -19.93 -0.37 -34.91
N VAL A 278 -21.02 0.35 -34.62
CA VAL A 278 -21.16 1.13 -33.36
C VAL A 278 -21.01 0.22 -32.15
N THR A 279 -21.51 -1.01 -32.27
CA THR A 279 -21.48 -2.03 -31.22
C THR A 279 -20.06 -2.53 -30.95
N GLU A 280 -19.26 -2.79 -31.99
CA GLU A 280 -17.84 -3.15 -31.83
C GLU A 280 -17.06 -2.06 -31.12
N ILE A 281 -17.21 -0.81 -31.55
CA ILE A 281 -16.55 0.34 -30.91
C ILE A 281 -16.98 0.41 -29.43
N ALA A 282 -18.27 0.23 -29.12
CA ALA A 282 -18.73 0.25 -27.73
C ALA A 282 -18.03 -0.82 -26.87
N PHE A 283 -17.96 -2.06 -27.35
CA PHE A 283 -17.33 -3.16 -26.61
C PHE A 283 -15.82 -2.94 -26.42
N GLU A 284 -15.10 -2.49 -27.46
CA GLU A 284 -13.67 -2.17 -27.34
C GLU A 284 -13.38 -1.00 -26.41
N GLN A 285 -14.31 -0.05 -26.29
CA GLN A 285 -14.19 1.04 -25.33
C GLN A 285 -14.61 0.62 -23.91
N GLY A 286 -14.77 -0.67 -23.62
CA GLY A 286 -15.03 -1.21 -22.28
C GLY A 286 -16.49 -1.12 -21.84
N PHE A 287 -17.46 -1.06 -22.75
CA PHE A 287 -18.89 -1.17 -22.41
C PHE A 287 -19.38 -2.61 -22.58
N ASN A 288 -20.00 -3.21 -21.56
CA ASN A 288 -20.63 -4.54 -21.68
C ASN A 288 -22.06 -4.52 -22.26
N ASP A 289 -22.62 -3.34 -22.52
CA ASP A 289 -24.00 -3.16 -23.00
C ASP A 289 -24.06 -1.99 -24.00
N SER A 290 -24.39 -2.30 -25.25
CA SER A 290 -24.50 -1.34 -26.35
C SER A 290 -25.68 -0.37 -26.20
N ALA A 291 -26.78 -0.79 -25.56
CA ALA A 291 -27.91 0.08 -25.25
C ALA A 291 -27.55 1.06 -24.11
N TYR A 292 -26.82 0.59 -23.10
CA TYR A 292 -26.27 1.45 -22.06
C TYR A 292 -25.30 2.49 -22.65
N PHE A 293 -24.38 2.05 -23.50
CA PHE A 293 -23.48 2.94 -24.25
C PHE A 293 -24.27 4.02 -25.01
N ALA A 294 -25.22 3.64 -25.86
CA ALA A 294 -25.96 4.59 -26.69
C ALA A 294 -26.72 5.64 -25.86
N ARG A 295 -27.33 5.24 -24.74
CA ARG A 295 -27.99 6.16 -23.79
C ARG A 295 -26.99 7.16 -23.19
N ARG A 296 -25.84 6.67 -22.71
CA ARG A 296 -24.81 7.52 -22.09
C ARG A 296 -24.12 8.44 -23.10
N PHE A 297 -23.89 7.95 -24.32
CA PHE A 297 -23.35 8.74 -25.41
C PHE A 297 -24.26 9.90 -25.77
N ARG A 298 -25.56 9.64 -25.97
CA ARG A 298 -26.55 10.69 -26.24
C ARG A 298 -26.65 11.69 -25.09
N ALA A 299 -26.60 11.22 -23.85
CA ALA A 299 -26.63 12.10 -22.69
C ALA A 299 -25.43 13.05 -22.62
N LYS A 300 -24.26 12.64 -23.13
CA LYS A 300 -23.03 13.46 -23.15
C LYS A 300 -22.94 14.37 -24.37
N PHE A 301 -23.21 13.85 -25.57
CA PHE A 301 -22.97 14.54 -26.85
C PHE A 301 -24.24 15.12 -27.51
N GLY A 302 -25.42 14.89 -26.93
CA GLY A 302 -26.71 15.38 -27.43
C GLY A 302 -27.31 14.60 -28.60
N VAL A 303 -26.52 13.75 -29.27
CA VAL A 303 -26.94 12.95 -30.44
C VAL A 303 -26.58 11.47 -30.25
N THR A 304 -27.18 10.59 -31.05
CA THR A 304 -26.85 9.15 -31.00
C THR A 304 -25.47 8.87 -31.60
N PRO A 305 -24.80 7.76 -31.24
CA PRO A 305 -23.52 7.36 -31.86
C PRO A 305 -23.58 7.29 -33.39
N THR A 306 -24.68 6.79 -33.95
CA THR A 306 -24.89 6.72 -35.41
C THR A 306 -25.01 8.10 -36.04
N GLN A 307 -25.70 9.03 -35.39
CA GLN A 307 -25.79 10.41 -35.86
C GLN A 307 -24.45 11.15 -35.73
N TRP A 308 -23.69 10.87 -34.66
CA TRP A 308 -22.36 11.44 -34.45
C TRP A 308 -21.41 11.08 -35.60
N ARG A 309 -21.45 9.83 -36.06
CA ARG A 309 -20.68 9.35 -37.22
C ARG A 309 -20.97 10.10 -38.52
N GLN A 310 -22.20 10.58 -38.71
CA GLN A 310 -22.62 11.29 -39.93
C GLN A 310 -22.16 12.76 -39.97
N ARG A 311 -21.33 13.20 -39.01
CA ARG A 311 -20.80 14.57 -38.93
C ARG A 311 -19.49 14.81 -39.69
N THR A 312 -18.99 13.79 -40.38
CA THR A 312 -17.84 13.89 -41.29
C THR A 312 -18.34 14.02 -42.72
#